data_AF-A0A0F4M056-F1
#
_entry.id   AF-A0A0F4M056-F1
#
_cell.length_a   1.000
_cell.length_b   1.000
_cell.length_c   1.000
_cell.angle_alpha   90.00
_cell.angle_beta   90.00
_cell.angle_gamma   90.00
#
_symmetry.space_group_name_H-M   'P 1'
#
loop_
_entity.id
_entity.type
_entity.pdbx_description
1 polymer ?
#
loop_
_entity_poly.entity_id
_entity_poly.type
_entity_poly.pdbx_seq_one_letter_code
_entity_poly.pdbx_strand_id
1 'polypeptide(L)'
;MRLALVPTGAFARDLKRMARKHVPLEPVEEVLDLIAENSEASLRTLEARHRMHILQGYAAVYECHIGNAGDLLLVWHREGDAAYILRLGSHDQVLGRRGRY
;
A
#
# COMPACT_ATOMS: atom_id res chain seq x y z
N MET A 1 0.71 0.12 18.83
CA MET A 1 -0.73 -0.21 18.81
C MET A 1 -1.02 -0.75 17.44
N ARG A 2 -1.46 -2.00 17.34
CA ARG A 2 -1.68 -2.66 16.06
C ARG A 2 -2.94 -2.11 15.38
N LEU A 3 -2.85 -1.76 14.10
CA LEU A 3 -3.97 -1.31 13.29
C LEU A 3 -4.79 -2.49 12.78
N ALA A 4 -6.10 -2.32 12.72
CA ALA A 4 -6.99 -3.22 12.00
C ALA A 4 -6.87 -2.98 10.49
N LEU A 5 -6.47 -4.00 9.73
CA LEU A 5 -6.44 -3.92 8.27
C LEU A 5 -7.85 -4.13 7.71
N VAL A 6 -8.37 -3.13 7.00
CA VAL A 6 -9.69 -3.18 6.37
C VAL A 6 -9.53 -3.17 4.85
N PRO A 7 -9.51 -4.35 4.19
CA PRO A 7 -9.37 -4.41 2.75
C PRO A 7 -10.64 -3.93 2.04
N THR A 8 -10.50 -3.01 1.09
CA THR A 8 -11.63 -2.60 0.26
C THR A 8 -11.93 -3.64 -0.83
N GLY A 9 -13.14 -3.59 -1.39
CA GLY A 9 -13.50 -4.42 -2.53
C GLY A 9 -12.63 -4.16 -3.78
N ALA A 10 -12.06 -2.97 -3.92
CA ALA A 10 -11.11 -2.65 -5.00
C ALA A 10 -9.78 -3.38 -4.80
N PHE A 11 -9.20 -3.27 -3.61
CA PHE A 11 -8.00 -4.01 -3.23
C PHE A 11 -8.16 -5.54 -3.40
N ALA A 12 -9.30 -6.11 -2.99
CA ALA A 12 -9.55 -7.55 -3.17
C ALA A 12 -9.56 -7.97 -4.66
N ARG A 13 -10.05 -7.12 -5.56
CA ARG A 13 -9.99 -7.37 -7.01
C ARG A 13 -8.57 -7.23 -7.56
N ASP A 14 -7.81 -6.27 -7.04
CA ASP A 14 -6.41 -6.06 -7.40
C ASP A 14 -5.55 -7.27 -7.01
N LEU A 15 -5.68 -7.77 -5.77
CA LEU A 15 -5.03 -9.02 -5.33
C LEU A 15 -5.36 -10.20 -6.25
N LYS A 16 -6.63 -10.41 -6.57
CA LYS A 16 -7.06 -11.47 -7.49
C LYS A 16 -6.43 -11.32 -8.88
N ARG A 17 -6.28 -10.09 -9.38
CA ARG A 17 -5.64 -9.81 -10.67
C ARG A 17 -4.15 -10.13 -10.62
N MET A 18 -3.48 -9.82 -9.52
CA MET A 18 -2.05 -10.09 -9.33
C MET A 18 -1.75 -11.57 -9.21
N ALA A 19 -2.55 -12.29 -8.42
CA ALA A 19 -2.47 -13.74 -8.31
C ALA A 19 -2.61 -14.42 -9.69
N ARG A 20 -3.55 -13.97 -10.52
CA ARG A 20 -3.72 -14.47 -11.90
C ARG A 20 -2.54 -14.19 -12.82
N LYS A 21 -1.74 -13.16 -12.52
CA LYS A 21 -0.53 -12.81 -13.28
C LYS A 21 0.73 -13.45 -12.69
N HIS A 22 0.59 -14.31 -11.67
CA HIS A 22 1.70 -14.92 -10.95
C HIS A 22 2.68 -13.89 -10.37
N VAL A 23 2.19 -12.72 -9.98
CA VAL A 23 3.01 -11.75 -9.25
C VAL A 23 3.13 -12.26 -7.81
N PRO A 24 4.36 -12.34 -7.24
CA PRO A 24 4.57 -12.75 -5.86
C PRO A 24 3.81 -11.83 -4.90
N LEU A 25 3.10 -12.43 -3.94
CA LEU A 25 2.29 -11.73 -2.95
C LEU A 25 3.00 -11.62 -1.60
N GLU A 26 4.06 -12.39 -1.39
CA GLU A 26 4.86 -12.40 -0.17
C GLU A 26 5.37 -10.98 0.20
N PRO A 27 5.87 -10.16 -0.75
CA PRO A 27 6.26 -8.78 -0.44
C PRO A 27 5.08 -7.88 -0.07
N VAL A 28 3.87 -8.21 -0.53
CA VAL A 28 2.65 -7.48 -0.18
C VAL A 28 2.26 -7.79 1.26
N GLU A 29 2.30 -9.06 1.64
CA GLU A 29 2.03 -9.51 3.00
C GLU A 29 2.99 -8.88 4.02
N GLU A 30 4.28 -8.82 3.71
CA GLU A 30 5.28 -8.15 4.56
C GLU A 30 4.92 -6.68 4.82
N VAL A 31 4.55 -5.95 3.77
CA VAL A 31 4.16 -4.54 3.90
C VAL A 31 2.86 -4.39 4.71
N LEU A 32 1.89 -5.29 4.50
CA LEU A 32 0.65 -5.28 5.29
C LEU A 32 0.91 -5.54 6.77
N ASP A 33 1.83 -6.44 7.10
CA ASP A 33 2.24 -6.70 8.48
C ASP A 33 2.92 -5.48 9.11
N LEU A 34 3.77 -4.76 8.37
CA LEU A 34 4.38 -3.51 8.83
C LEU A 34 3.33 -2.43 9.10
N ILE A 35 2.33 -2.29 8.21
CA ILE A 35 1.22 -1.35 8.37
C ILE A 35 0.37 -1.73 9.58
N ALA A 36 0.06 -3.02 9.74
CA ALA A 36 -0.69 -3.51 10.88
C ALA A 36 0.08 -3.25 12.17
N GLU A 37 1.37 -3.55 12.22
CA GLU A 37 2.20 -3.36 13.42
C GLU A 37 2.22 -1.90 13.88
N ASN A 38 2.34 -0.96 12.93
CA ASN A 38 2.27 0.49 13.18
C ASN A 38 3.18 0.96 14.34
N SER A 39 4.29 0.25 14.54
CA SER A 39 5.36 0.65 15.46
C SER A 39 6.26 1.69 14.79
N GLU A 40 6.99 2.49 15.57
CA GLU A 40 7.96 3.43 15.01
C GLU A 40 9.00 2.72 14.12
N ALA A 41 9.43 1.53 14.51
CA ALA A 41 10.35 0.71 13.72
C ALA A 41 9.73 0.27 12.38
N SER A 42 8.45 -0.11 12.38
CA SER A 42 7.72 -0.49 11.18
C SER A 42 7.53 0.71 10.24
N LEU A 43 7.16 1.87 10.77
CA LEU A 43 7.01 3.10 10.00
C LEU A 43 8.34 3.55 9.38
N ARG A 44 9.44 3.52 10.14
CA ARG A 44 10.79 3.80 9.61
C ARG A 44 11.20 2.82 8.52
N THR A 45 10.82 1.55 8.66
CA THR A 45 11.08 0.53 7.62
C THR A 45 10.28 0.82 6.35
N LEU A 46 9.00 1.17 6.49
CA LEU A 46 8.14 1.59 5.39
C LEU A 46 8.71 2.82 4.68
N GLU A 47 9.14 3.85 5.41
CA GLU A 47 9.72 5.08 4.85
C GLU A 47 11.05 4.80 4.13
N ALA A 48 11.98 4.10 4.79
CA ALA A 48 13.33 3.92 4.29
C ALA A 48 13.43 2.88 3.15
N ARG A 49 12.68 1.78 3.23
CA ARG A 49 12.76 0.68 2.25
C ARG A 49 11.64 0.75 1.22
N HIS A 50 10.42 1.04 1.66
CA HIS A 50 9.25 1.08 0.79
C HIS A 50 8.91 2.49 0.29
N ARG A 51 9.76 3.49 0.59
CA ARG A 51 9.53 4.89 0.21
C ARG A 51 8.14 5.38 0.60
N MET A 52 7.68 4.95 1.78
CA MET A 52 6.37 5.33 2.29
C MET A 52 6.29 6.83 2.47
N HIS A 53 5.22 7.42 1.95
CA HIS A 53 4.95 8.84 2.10
C HIS A 53 3.46 9.12 1.98
N ILE A 54 3.06 10.31 2.41
CA ILE A 54 1.69 10.79 2.25
C ILE A 54 1.46 11.09 0.77
N LEU A 55 0.35 10.58 0.22
CA LEU A 55 -0.07 10.88 -1.13
C LEU A 55 -0.35 12.39 -1.25
N GLN A 56 0.35 13.06 -2.17
CA GLN A 56 0.27 14.51 -2.31
C GLN A 56 -1.17 14.98 -2.53
N GLY A 57 -1.63 15.94 -1.72
CA GLY A 57 -2.98 16.50 -1.80
C GLY A 57 -4.05 15.73 -1.01
N TYR A 58 -3.68 14.65 -0.32
CA TYR A 58 -4.60 13.86 0.51
C TYR A 58 -4.15 13.79 1.96
N ALA A 59 -5.07 14.04 2.90
CA ALA A 59 -4.80 13.90 4.32
C ALA A 59 -4.93 12.44 4.75
N ALA A 60 -3.92 11.91 5.46
CA ALA A 60 -3.88 10.55 5.99
C ALA A 60 -4.09 9.45 4.94
N VAL A 61 -3.79 9.74 3.67
CA VAL A 61 -3.65 8.72 2.62
C VAL A 61 -2.17 8.54 2.38
N TYR A 62 -1.72 7.29 2.44
CA TYR A 62 -0.33 6.92 2.33
C TYR A 62 -0.14 6.02 1.12
N GLU A 63 1.02 6.15 0.52
CA GLU A 63 1.47 5.24 -0.53
C GLU A 63 2.86 4.69 -0.23
N CYS A 64 3.12 3.46 -0.65
CA CYS A 64 4.45 2.87 -0.59
C CYS A 64 4.71 1.91 -1.75
N HIS A 65 5.97 1.78 -2.11
CA HIS A 65 6.46 0.85 -3.11
C HIS A 65 6.68 -0.54 -2.52
N ILE A 66 6.15 -1.55 -3.20
CA ILE A 66 6.37 -2.95 -2.83
C ILE A 66 7.50 -3.51 -3.69
N GLY A 67 8.56 -3.98 -3.02
CA GLY A 67 9.78 -4.46 -3.67
C GLY A 67 10.64 -3.32 -4.20
N ASN A 68 11.93 -3.34 -3.88
CA ASN A 68 12.88 -2.27 -4.21
C ASN A 68 13.07 -1.99 -5.73
N ALA A 69 12.54 -2.86 -6.61
CA ALA A 69 12.78 -2.81 -8.05
C ALA A 69 11.50 -2.86 -8.91
N GLY A 70 10.30 -2.76 -8.32
CA GLY A 70 9.02 -2.93 -9.02
C GLY A 70 8.20 -1.64 -9.19
N ASP A 71 7.39 -1.59 -10.24
CA ASP A 71 6.26 -0.65 -10.39
C ASP A 71 5.03 -1.25 -9.70
N LEU A 72 5.14 -1.43 -8.38
CA LEU A 72 4.06 -1.93 -7.55
C LEU A 72 3.87 -0.99 -6.35
N LEU A 73 2.68 -0.42 -6.27
CA LEU A 73 2.28 0.59 -5.32
C LEU A 73 1.11 0.07 -4.48
N LEU A 74 1.22 0.24 -3.17
CA LEU A 74 0.12 0.05 -2.22
C LEU A 74 -0.36 1.42 -1.75
N VAL A 75 -1.67 1.60 -1.70
CA VAL A 75 -2.28 2.83 -1.17
C VAL A 75 -3.26 2.46 -0.07
N TRP A 76 -3.17 3.14 1.07
CA TRP A 76 -4.10 2.98 2.18
C TRP A 76 -4.47 4.32 2.80
N HIS A 77 -5.64 4.36 3.42
CA HIS A 77 -6.07 5.46 4.26
C HIS A 77 -6.02 5.04 5.73
N ARG A 78 -5.50 5.90 6.60
CA ARG A 78 -5.51 5.68 8.04
C ARG A 78 -6.59 6.52 8.70
N GLU A 79 -7.44 5.87 9.48
CA GLU A 79 -8.48 6.53 10.27
C GLU A 79 -8.58 5.81 11.62
N GLY A 80 -8.33 6.55 12.71
CA GLY A 80 -8.30 6.00 14.06
C GLY A 80 -7.27 4.86 14.22
N ASP A 81 -7.77 3.69 14.60
CA ASP A 81 -7.05 2.44 14.79
C ASP A 81 -7.17 1.48 13.59
N ALA A 82 -7.70 1.95 12.46
CA ALA A 82 -7.84 1.17 11.24
C ALA A 82 -6.98 1.72 10.09
N ALA A 83 -6.52 0.79 9.25
CA ALA A 83 -5.89 1.06 7.97
C ALA A 83 -6.76 0.46 6.85
N TYR A 84 -7.42 1.33 6.09
CA TYR A 84 -8.24 0.96 4.95
C TYR A 84 -7.36 0.78 3.72
N ILE A 85 -7.20 -0.47 3.29
CA ILE A 85 -6.35 -0.80 2.14
C ILE A 85 -7.15 -0.54 0.86
N LEU A 86 -6.77 0.51 0.15
CA LEU A 86 -7.54 1.05 -0.96
C LEU A 86 -7.23 0.33 -2.26
N ARG A 87 -5.96 0.30 -2.67
CA ARG A 87 -5.54 -0.16 -3.99
C ARG A 87 -4.16 -0.81 -3.95
N LEU A 88 -3.94 -1.73 -4.90
CA LEU A 88 -2.65 -2.38 -5.12
C LEU A 88 -2.43 -2.56 -6.63
N GLY A 89 -1.26 -2.19 -7.14
CA GLY A 89 -0.95 -2.34 -8.56
C GLY A 89 0.11 -1.36 -9.02
N SER A 90 0.31 -1.24 -10.32
CA SER A 90 1.24 -0.24 -10.85
C SER A 90 0.74 1.19 -10.64
N HIS A 91 1.63 2.18 -10.77
CA HIS A 91 1.24 3.60 -10.68
C HIS A 91 0.08 3.92 -11.62
N ASP A 92 0.15 3.47 -12.87
CA ASP A 92 -0.91 3.69 -13.87
C ASP A 92 -2.26 3.07 -13.47
N GLN A 93 -2.24 1.95 -12.74
CA GLN A 93 -3.46 1.27 -12.29
C GLN A 93 -4.06 1.92 -11.05
N VAL A 94 -3.20 2.46 -10.18
CA VAL A 94 -3.59 2.93 -8.85
C VAL A 94 -3.84 4.44 -8.83
N LEU A 95 -2.94 5.23 -9.39
CA LEU A 95 -3.00 6.69 -9.43
C LEU A 95 -3.46 7.23 -10.80
N GLY A 96 -3.29 6.44 -11.87
CA GLY A 96 -3.54 6.86 -13.24
C GLY A 96 -2.26 7.31 -13.94
N ARG A 97 -2.31 7.46 -15.27
CA ARG A 97 -1.15 7.91 -16.06
C ARG A 97 -0.66 9.25 -15.55
N ARG A 98 0.64 9.33 -15.18
CA ARG A 98 1.34 10.59 -14.88
C ARG A 98 1.03 11.61 -15.99
N GLY A 99 0.23 12.63 -15.68
CA GLY A 99 -0.13 13.68 -16.64
C GLY A 99 -1.42 14.47 -16.42
N ARG A 100 -2.24 14.15 -15.42
CA ARG A 100 -3.41 14.98 -15.05
C ARG A 100 -3.66 14.97 -13.54
N TYR A 101 -2.89 15.80 -12.83
CA TYR A 101 -3.29 16.39 -11.57
C TYR A 101 -3.07 17.90 -11.71
#